data_AF-A0A225ULL4-F1
#
_entry.id   AF-A0A225ULL4-F1
#
_cell.length_a   1.000
_cell.length_b   1.000
_cell.length_c   1.000
_cell.angle_alpha   90.00
_cell.angle_beta   90.00
_cell.angle_gamma   90.00
#
_symmetry.space_group_name_H-M   'P 1'
#
loop_
_entity.id
_entity.type
_entity.pdbx_description
1 polymer ?
#
loop_
_entity_poly.entity_id
_entity_poly.type
_entity_poly.pdbx_seq_one_letter_code
_entity_poly.pdbx_strand_id
1 'polypeptide(L)'
;MKGIHTPPNDWCMAFELSLHDGALDWYRQLPRKTRGTWKHLSDAFIKYYCSKFNQSAKARYYSAKREDKEHVCDYLNRLNGYARNAGVQFENGGREAKDHVEHFLDTCGDRGLEERLCHRT
;
A
#
# COMPACT_ATOMS: atom_id res chain seq x y z
N MET A 1 -25.94 9.85 17.39
CA MET A 1 -25.99 9.10 16.12
C MET A 1 -25.92 7.61 16.45
N LYS A 2 -27.01 6.87 16.25
CA LYS A 2 -27.03 5.41 16.48
C LYS A 2 -26.41 4.76 15.24
N GLY A 3 -25.28 4.08 15.40
CA GLY A 3 -24.67 3.28 14.34
C GLY A 3 -25.68 2.21 13.91
N ILE A 4 -26.04 2.22 12.63
CA ILE A 4 -26.87 1.16 12.04
C ILE A 4 -26.02 -0.10 12.12
N HIS A 5 -26.34 -0.99 13.06
CA HIS A 5 -25.66 -2.26 13.24
C HIS A 5 -26.16 -3.20 12.14
N THR A 6 -25.59 -3.10 10.94
CA THR A 6 -25.86 -4.05 9.86
C THR A 6 -25.48 -5.45 10.38
N PRO A 7 -26.36 -6.46 10.28
CA PRO A 7 -26.02 -7.84 10.59
C PRO A 7 -24.68 -8.24 9.94
N PRO A 8 -23.78 -8.96 10.64
CA PRO A 8 -22.48 -9.34 10.09
C PRO A 8 -22.52 -10.08 8.75
N ASN A 9 -23.68 -10.66 8.42
CA ASN A 9 -23.92 -11.39 7.18
C ASN A 9 -24.24 -10.48 5.98
N ASP A 10 -24.72 -9.25 6.21
CA ASP A 10 -25.07 -8.30 5.14
C ASP A 10 -23.83 -7.79 4.42
N TRP A 11 -22.72 -7.63 5.15
CA TRP A 11 -21.42 -7.27 4.59
C TRP A 11 -20.88 -8.35 3.65
N CYS A 12 -21.08 -9.63 3.98
CA CYS A 12 -20.69 -10.74 3.10
C CYS A 12 -21.47 -10.72 1.78
N MET A 13 -22.78 -10.43 1.83
CA MET A 13 -23.61 -10.33 0.62
C MET A 13 -23.23 -9.12 -0.23
N ALA A 14 -23.10 -7.94 0.39
CA ALA A 14 -22.67 -6.73 -0.31
C ALA A 14 -21.30 -6.91 -0.97
N PHE A 15 -20.37 -7.59 -0.28
CA PHE A 15 -19.07 -7.90 -0.82
C PHE A 15 -19.14 -8.86 -2.00
N GLU A 16 -19.88 -9.97 -1.90
CA GLU A 16 -20.10 -10.89 -3.03
C GLU A 16 -20.65 -10.17 -4.27
N LEU A 17 -21.67 -9.32 -4.09
CA LEU A 17 -22.27 -8.53 -5.17
C LEU A 17 -21.29 -7.51 -5.80
N SER A 18 -20.25 -7.12 -5.06
CA SER A 18 -19.22 -6.20 -5.55
C SER A 18 -18.09 -6.90 -6.32
N LEU A 19 -18.05 -8.23 -6.38
CA LEU A 19 -16.98 -8.97 -7.07
C LEU A 19 -17.32 -9.23 -8.54
N HIS A 20 -16.30 -9.21 -9.40
CA HIS A 20 -16.43 -9.41 -10.84
C HIS A 20 -15.35 -10.38 -11.32
N ASP A 21 -15.60 -11.08 -12.42
CA ASP A 21 -14.64 -11.93 -13.14
C ASP A 21 -13.83 -12.84 -12.20
N GLY A 22 -12.49 -12.82 -12.32
CA GLY A 22 -11.60 -13.65 -11.53
C GLY A 22 -11.72 -13.46 -10.02
N ALA A 23 -12.21 -12.29 -9.56
CA ALA A 23 -12.47 -12.07 -8.14
C ALA A 23 -13.69 -12.84 -7.65
N LEU A 24 -14.74 -12.93 -8.48
CA LEU A 24 -15.91 -13.74 -8.18
C LEU A 24 -15.59 -15.24 -8.25
N ASP A 25 -14.76 -15.66 -9.20
CA ASP A 25 -14.31 -17.06 -9.30
C ASP A 25 -13.46 -17.49 -8.11
N TRP A 26 -12.57 -16.61 -7.64
CA TRP A 26 -11.84 -16.82 -6.38
C TRP A 26 -12.80 -16.96 -5.20
N TYR A 27 -13.79 -16.08 -5.07
CA TYR A 27 -14.76 -16.12 -3.98
C TYR A 27 -15.56 -17.44 -3.96
N ARG A 28 -15.98 -17.94 -5.12
CA ARG A 28 -16.73 -19.19 -5.25
C ARG A 28 -15.93 -20.42 -4.80
N GLN A 29 -14.60 -20.37 -4.88
CA GLN A 29 -13.71 -21.43 -4.40
C GLN A 29 -13.59 -21.47 -2.86
N LEU A 30 -14.02 -20.41 -2.15
CA LEU A 30 -13.94 -20.36 -0.70
C LEU A 30 -14.96 -21.29 -0.01
N PRO A 31 -14.57 -21.98 1.08
CA PRO A 31 -15.50 -22.75 1.89
C PRO A 31 -16.69 -21.92 2.37
N ARG A 32 -17.88 -22.52 2.48
CA ARG A 32 -19.10 -21.82 2.92
C ARG A 32 -18.93 -21.14 4.28
N LYS A 33 -18.17 -21.75 5.19
CA LYS A 33 -17.81 -21.19 6.51
C LYS A 33 -16.99 -19.90 6.43
N THR A 34 -16.16 -19.76 5.40
CA THR A 34 -15.34 -18.56 5.17
C THR A 34 -16.19 -17.45 4.57
N ARG A 35 -17.10 -17.79 3.64
CA ARG A 35 -18.02 -16.84 3.01
C ARG A 35 -19.09 -16.29 3.95
N GLY A 36 -19.57 -17.10 4.90
CA GLY A 36 -20.64 -16.74 5.84
C GLY A 36 -20.22 -15.91 7.05
N THR A 37 -18.99 -15.40 7.10
CA THR A 37 -18.54 -14.55 8.22
C THR A 37 -17.62 -13.47 7.70
N TRP A 38 -17.98 -12.21 7.90
CA TRP A 38 -17.25 -11.06 7.36
C TRP A 38 -15.76 -11.11 7.69
N LYS A 39 -15.42 -11.38 8.96
CA LYS A 39 -14.02 -11.50 9.41
C LYS A 39 -13.22 -12.53 8.61
N HIS A 40 -13.76 -13.74 8.43
CA HIS A 40 -13.05 -14.80 7.68
C HIS A 40 -12.95 -14.48 6.19
N LEU A 41 -13.99 -13.88 5.62
CA LEU A 41 -14.02 -13.45 4.23
C LEU A 41 -13.01 -12.33 3.96
N SER A 42 -12.98 -11.30 4.81
CA SER A 42 -12.05 -10.17 4.70
C SER A 42 -10.59 -10.63 4.89
N ASP A 43 -10.33 -11.51 5.86
CA ASP A 43 -8.99 -12.04 6.10
C ASP A 43 -8.49 -12.87 4.90
N ALA A 44 -9.36 -13.69 4.31
CA ALA A 44 -9.04 -14.45 3.10
C ALA A 44 -8.77 -13.53 1.90
N PHE A 45 -9.57 -12.47 1.73
CA PHE A 45 -9.39 -11.47 0.68
C PHE A 45 -8.05 -10.73 0.82
N ILE A 46 -7.77 -10.19 2.00
CA ILE A 46 -6.52 -9.49 2.31
C ILE A 46 -5.33 -10.43 2.09
N LYS A 47 -5.43 -11.69 2.52
CA LYS A 47 -4.35 -12.66 2.29
C LYS A 47 -4.14 -12.95 0.82
N TYR A 48 -5.19 -13.11 0.02
CA TYR A 48 -5.06 -13.47 -1.39
C TYR A 48 -4.59 -12.28 -2.24
N TYR A 49 -5.31 -11.16 -2.17
CA TYR A 49 -5.05 -9.98 -3.01
C TYR A 49 -4.02 -9.02 -2.42
N CYS A 50 -3.95 -8.94 -1.09
CA CYS A 50 -3.12 -7.98 -0.39
C CYS A 50 -1.91 -8.59 0.31
N SER A 51 -1.54 -9.86 0.08
CA SER A 51 -0.37 -10.49 0.73
C SER A 51 0.95 -9.76 0.45
N LYS A 52 1.08 -9.13 -0.74
CA LYS A 52 2.23 -8.24 -1.04
C LYS A 52 2.29 -7.00 -0.14
N PHE A 53 1.21 -6.70 0.57
CA PHE A 53 1.05 -5.58 1.48
C PHE A 53 1.06 -6.01 2.96
N ASN A 54 1.46 -7.24 3.31
CA ASN A 54 1.66 -7.63 4.71
C ASN A 54 2.79 -6.85 5.41
N GLN A 55 3.59 -6.12 4.65
CA GLN A 55 4.59 -5.20 5.19
C GLN A 55 3.90 -4.01 5.89
N SER A 56 4.42 -3.64 7.07
CA SER A 56 4.03 -2.40 7.76
C SER A 56 4.28 -1.19 6.86
N ALA A 57 3.58 -0.08 7.12
CA ALA A 57 3.77 1.14 6.34
C ALA A 57 5.24 1.59 6.31
N LYS A 58 5.94 1.50 7.45
CA LYS A 58 7.38 1.76 7.55
C LYS A 58 8.21 0.79 6.72
N ALA A 59 7.90 -0.52 6.76
CA ALA A 59 8.63 -1.50 5.97
C ALA A 59 8.50 -1.21 4.47
N ARG A 60 7.30 -0.86 3.99
CA ARG A 60 7.08 -0.49 2.57
C ARG A 60 7.86 0.77 2.18
N TYR A 61 7.88 1.77 3.07
CA TYR A 61 8.63 3.01 2.85
C TYR A 61 10.13 2.74 2.70
N TYR A 62 10.76 2.07 3.66
CA TYR A 62 12.21 1.83 3.65
C TYR A 62 12.65 0.78 2.62
N SER A 63 11.77 -0.13 2.20
CA SER A 63 12.10 -1.11 1.14
C SER A 63 11.79 -0.62 -0.28
N ALA A 64 11.16 0.54 -0.44
CA ALA A 64 10.77 1.05 -1.74
C ALA A 64 12.00 1.30 -2.61
N LYS A 65 11.90 0.91 -3.88
CA LYS A 65 12.85 1.20 -4.95
C LYS A 65 12.09 1.46 -6.22
N ARG A 66 12.65 2.30 -7.10
CA ARG A 66 12.07 2.54 -8.42
C ARG A 66 12.04 1.22 -9.20
N GLU A 67 10.91 0.94 -9.83
CA GLU A 67 10.77 -0.23 -10.71
C GLU A 67 11.38 0.06 -12.09
N ASP A 68 11.89 -0.95 -12.79
CA ASP A 68 12.71 -0.79 -14.03
C ASP A 68 12.08 0.12 -15.10
N LYS A 69 10.75 0.14 -15.20
CA LYS A 69 9.98 0.92 -16.19
C LYS A 69 9.25 2.11 -15.58
N GLU A 70 9.41 2.35 -14.28
CA GLU A 70 8.75 3.45 -13.58
C GLU A 70 9.53 4.75 -13.86
N HIS A 71 8.79 5.81 -14.19
CA HIS A 71 9.39 7.13 -14.33
C HIS A 71 9.80 7.69 -12.97
N VAL A 72 10.89 8.46 -12.91
CA VAL A 72 11.44 8.99 -11.64
C VAL A 72 10.40 9.82 -10.87
N CYS A 73 9.59 10.63 -11.55
CA CYS A 73 8.52 11.40 -10.90
C CYS A 73 7.40 10.52 -10.34
N ASP A 74 7.07 9.41 -11.01
CA ASP A 74 6.05 8.48 -10.54
C ASP A 74 6.54 7.77 -9.29
N TYR A 75 7.82 7.39 -9.28
CA TYR A 75 8.48 6.85 -8.10
C TYR A 75 8.47 7.83 -6.93
N LEU A 76 8.83 9.10 -7.16
CA LEU A 76 8.78 10.13 -6.12
C LEU A 76 7.36 10.28 -5.54
N ASN A 77 6.33 10.34 -6.40
CA ASN A 77 4.94 10.42 -5.96
C ASN A 77 4.51 9.20 -5.13
N ARG A 78 4.92 8.00 -5.54
CA ARG A 78 4.67 6.75 -4.81
C ARG A 78 5.38 6.74 -3.45
N LEU A 79 6.64 7.16 -3.42
CA LEU A 79 7.46 7.24 -2.20
C LEU A 79 6.90 8.26 -1.20
N ASN A 80 6.43 9.42 -1.68
CA ASN A 80 5.73 10.42 -0.88
C ASN A 80 4.46 9.83 -0.25
N GLY A 81 3.69 9.04 -1.01
CA GLY A 81 2.54 8.31 -0.49
C GLY A 81 2.91 7.34 0.63
N TYR A 82 4.00 6.58 0.47
CA TYR A 82 4.49 5.67 1.50
C TYR A 82 4.99 6.40 2.75
N ALA A 83 5.71 7.51 2.60
CA ALA A 83 6.18 8.33 3.70
C ALA A 83 5.02 8.85 4.57
N ARG A 84 3.96 9.39 3.93
CA ARG A 84 2.74 9.83 4.64
C ARG A 84 2.08 8.67 5.40
N ASN A 85 1.93 7.51 4.76
CA ASN A 85 1.35 6.32 5.40
C ASN A 85 2.21 5.79 6.56
N ALA A 86 3.52 5.99 6.50
CA ALA A 86 4.48 5.60 7.54
C ALA A 86 4.61 6.63 8.68
N GLY A 87 4.00 7.82 8.52
CA GLY A 87 4.06 8.92 9.47
C GLY A 87 5.34 9.77 9.40
N VAL A 88 6.14 9.65 8.34
CA VAL A 88 7.40 10.39 8.15
C VAL A 88 7.09 11.86 7.82
N GLN A 89 7.62 12.81 8.60
CA GLN A 89 7.36 14.24 8.39
C GLN A 89 8.37 14.87 7.42
N PHE A 90 8.25 14.56 6.13
CA PHE A 90 9.20 15.04 5.11
C PHE A 90 8.86 16.43 4.53
N GLU A 91 7.64 16.94 4.75
CA GLU A 91 7.16 18.17 4.11
C GLU A 91 7.65 19.46 4.82
N ASN A 92 8.03 19.38 6.09
CA ASN A 92 8.33 20.56 6.93
C ASN A 92 9.83 20.81 7.14
N GLY A 93 10.70 20.20 6.32
CA GLY A 93 12.15 20.28 6.48
C GLY A 93 12.67 19.48 7.70
N GLY A 94 13.93 19.72 8.09
CA GLY A 94 14.57 19.04 9.23
C GLY A 94 15.15 17.67 8.88
N ARG A 95 15.39 16.85 9.91
CA ARG A 95 16.07 15.54 9.77
C ARG A 95 15.27 14.58 8.89
N GLU A 96 13.98 14.40 9.15
CA GLU A 96 13.16 13.46 8.37
C GLU A 96 13.01 13.87 6.90
N ALA A 97 12.96 15.17 6.60
CA ALA A 97 12.98 15.64 5.21
C ALA A 97 14.32 15.35 4.53
N LYS A 98 15.45 15.54 5.22
CA LYS A 98 16.78 15.18 4.70
C LYS A 98 16.88 13.68 4.44
N ASP A 99 16.56 12.86 5.44
CA ASP A 99 16.62 11.40 5.35
C ASP A 99 15.70 10.89 4.22
N HIS A 100 14.55 11.55 3.99
CA HIS A 100 13.64 11.22 2.90
C HIS A 100 14.21 11.53 1.51
N VAL A 101 14.88 12.68 1.35
CA VAL A 101 15.55 13.06 0.11
C VAL A 101 16.72 12.11 -0.18
N GLU A 102 17.54 11.80 0.82
CA GLU A 102 18.63 10.82 0.69
C GLU A 102 18.09 9.45 0.26
N HIS A 103 17.05 8.96 0.95
CA HIS A 103 16.40 7.70 0.59
C HIS A 103 15.86 7.70 -0.85
N PHE A 104 15.27 8.81 -1.31
CA PHE A 104 14.84 8.93 -2.70
C PHE A 104 16.01 8.82 -3.68
N LEU A 105 17.12 9.53 -3.44
CA LEU A 105 18.28 9.51 -4.32
C LEU A 105 18.89 8.09 -4.41
N ASP A 106 19.05 7.43 -3.27
CA ASP A 106 19.61 6.07 -3.18
C ASP A 106 18.76 5.02 -3.92
N THR A 107 17.46 5.26 -4.05
CA THR A 107 16.49 4.26 -4.52
C THR A 107 15.85 4.60 -5.86
N CYS A 108 16.07 5.81 -6.39
CA CYS A 108 15.60 6.21 -7.71
C CYS A 108 16.44 5.62 -8.85
N GLY A 109 17.67 5.17 -8.58
CA GLY A 109 18.53 4.55 -9.60
C GLY A 109 18.92 5.50 -10.75
N ASP A 110 18.86 6.81 -10.53
CA ASP A 110 19.37 7.84 -11.45
C ASP A 110 20.64 8.47 -10.85
N ARG A 111 21.80 7.91 -11.23
CA ARG A 111 23.11 8.37 -10.75
C ARG A 111 23.40 9.82 -11.12
N GLY A 112 22.90 10.28 -12.27
CA GLY A 112 23.10 11.67 -12.69
C GLY A 112 22.34 12.65 -11.81
N LEU A 113 21.15 12.25 -11.34
CA LEU A 113 20.38 13.02 -10.38
C LEU A 113 21.03 13.03 -8.99
N GLU A 114 21.49 11.86 -8.53
CA GLU A 114 22.21 11.68 -7.27
C GLU A 114 23.46 12.59 -7.20
N GLU A 115 24.33 12.54 -8.20
CA GLU A 115 25.56 13.35 -8.26
C GLU A 115 25.27 14.86 -8.24
N ARG A 116 24.26 15.33 -9.00
CA ARG A 116 23.92 16.75 -9.13
C ARG A 116 23.35 17.37 -7.86
N LEU A 117 22.75 16.55 -7.00
CA LEU A 117 22.09 16.97 -5.76
C LEU A 117 22.97 16.70 -4.53
N CYS A 118 23.73 15.60 -4.50
CA CYS A 118 24.62 15.25 -3.41
C CYS A 118 25.81 16.22 -3.27
N HIS A 119 26.28 16.84 -4.37
CA HIS A 119 27.35 17.86 -4.32
C HIS A 119 26.89 19.26 -3.88
N ARG A 120 25.62 19.41 -3.46
CA ARG A 120 25.04 20.72 -3.10
C ARG A 120 24.56 20.83 -1.65
N THR A 121 24.80 19.81 -0.83
CA THR A 121 24.45 19.75 0.61
C THR A 121 25.71 19.60 1.45
#